data_AF-A0A7S1ZD59-F1
#
_entry.id   AF-A0A7S1ZD59-F1
#
_cell.length_a   1.000
_cell.length_b   1.000
_cell.length_c   1.000
_cell.angle_alpha   90.00
_cell.angle_beta   90.00
_cell.angle_gamma   90.00
#
_symmetry.space_group_name_H-M   'P 1'
#
loop_
_entity.id
_entity.type
_entity.pdbx_description
1 polymer ?
#
loop_
_entity_poly.entity_id
_entity_poly.type
_entity_poly.pdbx_seq_one_letter_code
_entity_poly.pdbx_strand_id
1 'polypeptide(L)'
;AEEENAITGVIMLAPMLSLNVSTIEQKALGALAWLAPTLAVIPSSATSSEKQYRNPERKKAADEDKLTYKGKLRCQSALSCVELALLVKKSFGEVKVPFICMIANEDAVVDNSAADDLMTNSPSKDKTMKKYDALHGLMCEL
;
A
#
# COMPACT_ATOMS: atom_id res chain seq x y z
N ALA A 1 -6.98 -33.57 7.63
CA ALA A 1 -8.08 -32.61 7.65
C ALA A 1 -7.51 -31.33 7.07
N GLU A 2 -7.87 -31.02 5.82
CA GLU A 2 -7.48 -29.77 5.20
C GLU A 2 -8.13 -28.65 5.99
N GLU A 3 -7.32 -27.76 6.54
CA GLU A 3 -7.80 -26.50 7.10
C GLU A 3 -8.34 -25.72 5.90
N GLU A 4 -9.67 -25.74 5.71
CA GLU A 4 -10.35 -24.92 4.71
C GLU A 4 -9.81 -23.49 4.84
N ASN A 5 -9.31 -22.92 3.75
CA ASN A 5 -8.97 -21.51 3.70
C ASN A 5 -10.19 -20.70 4.15
N ALA A 6 -10.16 -20.18 5.37
CA ALA A 6 -11.29 -19.50 6.02
C ALA A 6 -11.73 -18.21 5.31
N ILE A 7 -10.95 -17.74 4.32
CA ILE A 7 -11.20 -16.51 3.57
C ILE A 7 -11.80 -16.88 2.21
N THR A 8 -13.07 -16.51 2.00
CA THR A 8 -13.80 -16.78 0.75
C THR A 8 -13.50 -15.78 -0.36
N GLY A 9 -12.95 -14.61 -0.03
CA GLY A 9 -12.61 -13.57 -0.98
C GLY A 9 -11.91 -12.37 -0.34
N VAL A 10 -11.23 -11.55 -1.15
CA VAL A 10 -10.52 -10.35 -0.70
C VAL A 10 -10.92 -9.14 -1.55
N ILE A 11 -11.18 -8.01 -0.89
CA ILE A 11 -11.39 -6.72 -1.54
C ILE A 11 -10.19 -5.83 -1.21
N MET A 12 -9.40 -5.47 -2.24
CA MET A 12 -8.26 -4.57 -2.09
C MET A 12 -8.59 -3.19 -2.63
N LEU A 13 -8.37 -2.17 -1.81
CA LEU A 13 -8.58 -0.76 -2.13
C LEU A 13 -7.21 -0.07 -2.14
N ALA A 14 -6.75 0.39 -3.31
CA ALA A 14 -5.44 1.00 -3.53
C ALA A 14 -4.30 0.24 -2.79
N PRO A 15 -4.17 -1.09 -3.00
CA PRO A 15 -3.21 -1.89 -2.24
C PRO A 15 -1.76 -1.47 -2.53
N MET A 16 -0.94 -1.46 -1.49
CA MET A 16 0.51 -1.27 -1.61
C MET A 16 1.17 -2.56 -2.13
N LEU A 17 1.17 -2.74 -3.46
CA LEU A 17 1.74 -3.91 -4.14
C LEU A 17 3.21 -3.71 -4.54
N SER A 18 3.63 -2.46 -4.66
CA SER A 18 4.99 -2.03 -4.97
C SER A 18 5.27 -0.71 -4.28
N LEU A 19 6.54 -0.44 -4.04
CA LEU A 19 7.04 0.85 -3.61
C LEU A 19 8.21 1.24 -4.50
N ASN A 20 8.21 2.47 -4.97
CA ASN A 20 9.30 2.99 -5.80
C ASN A 20 10.48 3.41 -4.91
N VAL A 21 11.28 2.42 -4.52
CA VAL A 21 12.49 2.61 -3.71
C VAL A 21 13.64 1.87 -4.38
N SER A 22 14.66 2.61 -4.82
CA SER A 22 15.85 2.04 -5.47
C SER A 22 16.66 1.16 -4.53
N THR A 23 17.47 0.25 -5.07
CA THR A 23 18.35 -0.63 -4.28
C THR A 23 19.30 0.15 -3.36
N ILE A 24 19.73 1.34 -3.76
CA ILE A 24 20.62 2.20 -2.96
C ILE A 24 19.84 2.77 -1.77
N GLU A 25 18.64 3.29 -2.01
CA GLU A 25 17.76 3.81 -0.95
C GLU A 25 17.37 2.71 0.04
N GLN A 26 17.10 1.50 -0.44
CA GLN A 26 16.82 0.34 0.44
C GLN A 26 18.00 0.02 1.36
N LYS A 27 19.23 0.00 0.83
CA LYS A 27 20.44 -0.25 1.64
C LYS A 27 20.70 0.87 2.64
N ALA A 28 20.54 2.12 2.23
CA ALA A 28 20.69 3.28 3.11
C ALA A 28 19.65 3.24 4.24
N LEU A 29 18.40 2.95 3.90
CA LEU A 29 17.32 2.80 4.87
C LEU A 29 17.58 1.62 5.82
N GLY A 30 18.10 0.50 5.31
CA GLY A 30 18.52 -0.65 6.11
C GLY A 30 19.60 -0.30 7.14
N ALA A 31 20.65 0.41 6.71
CA ALA A 31 21.71 0.88 7.62
C ALA A 31 21.16 1.85 8.67
N LEU A 32 20.27 2.76 8.27
CA LEU A 32 19.65 3.72 9.18
C LEU A 32 18.71 3.04 10.18
N ALA A 33 17.93 2.05 9.74
CA ALA A 33 17.06 1.25 10.60
C ALA A 33 17.87 0.40 11.59
N TRP A 34 19.04 -0.12 11.18
CA TRP A 34 19.93 -0.86 12.07
C TRP A 34 20.54 0.04 13.16
N LEU A 35 20.97 1.26 12.81
CA LEU A 35 21.56 2.21 13.77
C LEU A 35 20.53 2.87 14.69
N ALA A 36 19.39 3.28 14.14
CA ALA A 36 18.40 4.09 14.83
C ALA A 36 16.97 3.70 14.40
N PRO A 37 16.49 2.50 14.77
CA PRO A 37 15.24 1.92 14.25
C PRO A 37 14.01 2.77 14.54
N THR A 38 14.00 3.46 15.68
CA THR A 38 12.86 4.28 16.15
C THR A 38 12.92 5.73 15.67
N LEU A 39 13.99 6.14 14.99
CA LEU A 39 14.17 7.52 14.55
C LEU A 39 13.12 7.87 13.49
N ALA A 40 12.30 8.89 13.78
CA ALA A 40 11.21 9.35 12.93
C ALA A 40 11.68 10.44 11.96
N VAL A 41 12.33 10.04 10.87
CA VAL A 41 12.92 10.97 9.89
C VAL A 41 12.42 10.78 8.46
N ILE A 42 11.78 9.65 8.17
CA ILE A 42 11.31 9.34 6.82
C ILE A 42 10.06 10.19 6.54
N PRO A 43 10.08 11.07 5.52
CA PRO A 43 8.94 11.91 5.21
C PRO A 43 7.71 11.04 4.89
N SER A 44 6.65 11.17 5.69
CA SER A 44 5.39 10.48 5.42
C SER A 44 4.51 11.32 4.48
N SER A 45 5.09 11.91 3.42
CA SER A 45 4.30 12.78 2.53
C SER A 45 3.15 12.04 1.83
N ALA A 46 3.22 10.70 1.82
CA ALA A 46 2.17 9.78 1.41
C ALA A 46 0.93 9.79 2.33
N THR A 47 1.04 10.25 3.57
CA THR A 47 -0.10 10.39 4.51
C THR A 47 -0.74 11.78 4.52
N SER A 48 -0.29 12.70 3.65
CA SER A 48 -0.97 14.00 3.51
C SER A 48 -2.40 13.79 3.02
N SER A 49 -3.36 14.42 3.70
CA SER A 49 -4.77 14.41 3.29
C SER A 49 -4.96 14.98 1.88
N GLU A 50 -4.12 15.95 1.48
CA GLU A 50 -4.14 16.56 0.15
C GLU A 50 -3.83 15.57 -0.98
N LYS A 51 -3.00 14.56 -0.71
CA LYS A 51 -2.64 13.53 -1.70
C LYS A 51 -3.59 12.33 -1.70
N GLN A 52 -4.40 12.20 -0.64
CA GLN A 52 -5.31 11.07 -0.48
C GLN A 52 -6.74 11.39 -0.92
N TYR A 53 -7.16 12.65 -0.81
CA TYR A 53 -8.55 13.07 -1.03
C TYR A 53 -8.60 14.34 -1.86
N ARG A 54 -9.61 14.50 -2.71
CA ARG A 54 -9.99 15.73 -3.41
C ARG A 54 -11.04 16.49 -2.62
N ASN A 55 -11.98 15.77 -2.01
CA ASN A 55 -13.08 16.36 -1.25
C ASN A 55 -12.55 17.14 -0.03
N PRO A 56 -12.86 18.46 0.08
CA PRO A 56 -12.33 19.31 1.14
C PRO A 56 -12.86 18.92 2.54
N GLU A 57 -14.08 18.42 2.65
CA GLU A 57 -14.64 17.94 3.92
C GLU A 57 -13.92 16.69 4.40
N ARG A 58 -13.57 15.78 3.47
CA ARG A 58 -12.79 14.57 3.78
C ARG A 58 -11.35 14.92 4.19
N LYS A 59 -10.72 15.88 3.51
CA LYS A 59 -9.41 16.40 3.92
C LYS A 59 -9.46 16.93 5.34
N LYS A 60 -10.42 17.82 5.63
CA LYS A 60 -10.62 18.41 6.96
C LYS A 60 -10.84 17.33 8.03
N ALA A 61 -11.69 16.33 7.75
CA ALA A 61 -11.93 15.24 8.69
C ALA A 61 -10.65 14.43 8.99
N ALA A 62 -9.83 14.13 7.97
CA ALA A 62 -8.55 13.46 8.14
C ALA A 62 -7.54 14.33 8.93
N ASP A 63 -7.52 15.63 8.66
CA ASP A 63 -6.63 16.59 9.34
C ASP A 63 -7.06 16.86 10.79
N GLU A 64 -8.34 16.72 11.12
CA GLU A 64 -8.85 16.89 12.49
C GLU A 64 -8.79 15.60 13.31
N ASP A 65 -8.67 14.43 12.67
CA ASP A 65 -8.58 13.14 13.35
C ASP A 65 -7.34 13.07 14.25
N LYS A 66 -7.56 12.77 15.53
CA LYS A 66 -6.52 12.66 16.57
C LYS A 66 -6.00 11.24 16.75
N LEU A 67 -6.67 10.24 16.16
CA LEU A 67 -6.26 8.84 16.23
C LEU A 67 -5.19 8.50 15.18
N THR A 68 -5.12 9.26 14.09
CA THR A 68 -4.11 9.09 13.05
C THR A 68 -2.76 9.68 13.48
N TYR A 69 -1.69 8.90 13.32
CA TYR A 69 -0.32 9.38 13.55
C TYR A 69 0.11 10.34 12.43
N LYS A 70 0.43 11.59 12.79
CA LYS A 70 0.81 12.67 11.85
C LYS A 70 2.31 12.96 11.78
N GLY A 71 3.11 12.17 12.49
CA GLY A 71 4.56 12.35 12.51
C GLY A 71 5.24 11.74 11.28
N LYS A 72 6.57 11.92 11.21
CA LYS A 72 7.39 11.23 10.22
C LYS A 72 7.43 9.72 10.49
N LEU A 73 7.60 8.92 9.45
CA LEU A 73 7.68 7.47 9.58
C LEU A 73 9.04 7.10 10.21
N ARG A 74 9.01 6.08 11.09
CA ARG A 74 10.22 5.57 11.75
C ARG A 74 11.02 4.72 10.77
N CYS A 75 12.35 4.74 10.87
CA CYS A 75 13.24 4.03 9.97
C CYS A 75 12.89 2.54 9.82
N GLN A 76 12.68 1.85 10.94
CA GLN A 76 12.30 0.44 10.91
C GLN A 76 10.94 0.20 10.25
N SER A 77 9.95 1.06 10.52
CA SER A 77 8.63 0.95 9.91
C SER A 77 8.69 1.16 8.39
N ALA A 78 9.46 2.14 7.93
CA ALA A 78 9.66 2.38 6.52
C ALA A 78 10.33 1.19 5.83
N LEU A 79 11.37 0.61 6.46
CA LEU A 79 12.03 -0.59 5.93
C LEU A 79 11.05 -1.77 5.84
N SER A 80 10.26 -2.01 6.88
CA SER A 80 9.26 -3.08 6.88
C SER A 80 8.21 -2.91 5.79
N CYS A 81 7.77 -1.69 5.47
CA CYS A 81 6.88 -1.45 4.33
C CYS A 81 7.53 -1.89 3.00
N VAL A 82 8.81 -1.56 2.80
CA VAL A 82 9.55 -1.94 1.57
C VAL A 82 9.76 -3.44 1.50
N GLU A 83 10.22 -4.07 2.58
CA GLU A 83 10.42 -5.52 2.64
C GLU A 83 9.10 -6.28 2.43
N LEU A 84 8.01 -5.80 3.02
CA LEU A 84 6.69 -6.39 2.86
C LEU A 84 6.20 -6.28 1.42
N ALA A 85 6.34 -5.11 0.76
CA ALA A 85 5.96 -4.95 -0.64
C ALA A 85 6.76 -5.92 -1.55
N LEU A 86 8.06 -6.08 -1.30
CA LEU A 86 8.90 -7.03 -2.03
C LEU A 86 8.49 -8.49 -1.78
N LEU A 87 8.14 -8.84 -0.54
CA LEU A 87 7.65 -10.17 -0.19
C LEU A 87 6.31 -10.45 -0.88
N VAL A 88 5.35 -9.53 -0.77
CA VAL A 88 4.03 -9.61 -1.40
C VAL A 88 4.17 -9.83 -2.91
N LYS A 89 5.04 -9.06 -3.58
CA LYS A 89 5.29 -9.21 -5.02
C LYS A 89 5.83 -10.60 -5.38
N LYS A 90 6.73 -11.18 -4.58
CA LYS A 90 7.23 -12.55 -4.80
C LYS A 90 6.16 -13.61 -4.60
N SER A 91 5.21 -13.37 -3.70
CA SER A 91 4.15 -14.31 -3.35
C SER A 91 2.91 -14.24 -4.27
N PHE A 92 2.89 -13.41 -5.33
CA PHE A 92 1.74 -13.31 -6.23
C PHE A 92 1.32 -14.68 -6.80
N GLY A 93 2.28 -15.53 -7.16
CA GLY A 93 2.02 -16.89 -7.68
C GLY A 93 1.35 -17.86 -6.69
N GLU A 94 1.21 -17.46 -5.43
CA GLU A 94 0.58 -18.26 -4.37
C GLU A 94 -0.87 -17.81 -4.09
N VAL A 95 -1.29 -16.65 -4.62
CA VAL A 95 -2.61 -16.06 -4.35
C VAL A 95 -3.70 -16.82 -5.11
N LYS A 96 -4.38 -17.75 -4.44
CA LYS A 96 -5.47 -18.57 -5.01
C LYS A 96 -6.89 -18.08 -4.66
N VAL A 97 -7.00 -17.26 -3.61
CA VAL A 97 -8.28 -16.74 -3.12
C VAL A 97 -8.94 -15.83 -4.16
N PRO A 98 -10.28 -15.85 -4.31
CA PRO A 98 -10.97 -14.85 -5.12
C PRO A 98 -10.66 -13.43 -4.66
N PHE A 99 -10.48 -12.49 -5.57
CA PHE A 99 -10.26 -11.10 -5.17
C PHE A 99 -10.72 -10.06 -6.20
N ILE A 100 -11.00 -8.87 -5.69
CA ILE A 100 -11.09 -7.64 -6.48
C ILE A 100 -9.96 -6.69 -6.08
N CYS A 101 -9.25 -6.18 -7.07
CA CYS A 101 -8.20 -5.18 -6.91
C CYS A 101 -8.68 -3.84 -7.48
N MET A 102 -8.89 -2.85 -6.62
CA MET A 102 -9.29 -1.51 -7.03
C MET A 102 -8.10 -0.56 -6.96
N ILE A 103 -7.81 0.08 -8.09
CA ILE A 103 -6.64 0.94 -8.30
C ILE A 103 -7.09 2.38 -8.47
N ALA A 104 -6.43 3.29 -7.76
CA ALA A 104 -6.49 4.73 -7.98
C ALA A 104 -5.48 5.10 -9.08
N ASN A 105 -5.93 5.60 -10.23
CA ASN A 105 -5.03 5.96 -11.34
C ASN A 105 -4.14 7.18 -11.00
N GLU A 106 -4.61 8.04 -10.11
CA GLU A 106 -3.89 9.26 -9.68
C GLU A 106 -3.26 9.07 -8.30
N ASP A 107 -2.93 7.83 -7.95
CA ASP A 107 -2.31 7.51 -6.68
C ASP A 107 -0.90 8.10 -6.57
N ALA A 108 -0.71 8.98 -5.59
CA ALA A 108 0.58 9.60 -5.27
C ALA A 108 1.22 8.99 -4.00
N VAL A 109 0.61 7.94 -3.44
CA VAL A 109 0.98 7.28 -2.17
C VAL A 109 1.68 5.96 -2.46
N VAL A 110 1.12 5.13 -3.36
CA VAL A 110 1.65 3.81 -3.71
C VAL A 110 1.93 3.69 -5.21
N ASP A 111 2.82 2.78 -5.57
CA ASP A 111 3.12 2.46 -6.97
C ASP A 111 2.21 1.33 -7.47
N ASN A 112 1.42 1.63 -8.50
CA ASN A 112 0.47 0.69 -9.09
C ASN A 112 1.11 -0.24 -10.14
N SER A 113 2.41 -0.10 -10.44
CA SER A 113 3.07 -0.87 -11.51
C SER A 113 2.97 -2.39 -11.33
N ALA A 114 2.88 -2.88 -10.08
CA ALA A 114 2.78 -4.30 -9.77
C ALA A 114 1.34 -4.85 -9.79
N ALA A 115 0.31 -4.03 -10.04
CA ALA A 115 -1.08 -4.51 -10.09
C ALA A 115 -1.31 -5.47 -11.27
N ASP A 116 -0.76 -5.16 -12.43
CA ASP A 116 -0.86 -6.02 -13.62
C ASP A 116 -0.05 -7.32 -13.43
N ASP A 117 1.08 -7.26 -12.72
CA ASP A 117 1.86 -8.44 -12.31
C ASP A 117 1.05 -9.36 -11.39
N LEU A 118 0.31 -8.81 -10.42
CA LEU A 118 -0.57 -9.59 -9.54
C LEU A 118 -1.65 -10.28 -10.36
N MET A 119 -2.32 -9.54 -11.25
CA MET A 119 -3.37 -10.08 -12.12
C MET A 119 -2.84 -11.17 -13.04
N THR A 120 -1.59 -11.08 -13.51
CA THR A 120 -0.98 -12.07 -14.39
C THR A 120 -0.54 -13.32 -13.63
N ASN A 121 0.21 -13.15 -12.54
CA ASN A 121 0.90 -14.24 -11.87
C ASN A 121 0.02 -15.00 -10.87
N SER A 122 -1.04 -14.39 -10.34
CA SER A 122 -1.94 -15.07 -9.40
C SER A 122 -2.67 -16.24 -10.04
N PRO A 123 -2.70 -17.43 -9.42
CA PRO A 123 -3.51 -18.57 -9.88
C PRO A 123 -5.01 -18.46 -9.53
N SER A 124 -5.47 -17.35 -8.93
CA SER A 124 -6.89 -17.16 -8.60
C SER A 124 -7.77 -17.25 -9.85
N LYS A 125 -8.84 -18.05 -9.74
CA LYS A 125 -9.81 -18.28 -10.82
C LYS A 125 -10.85 -17.18 -10.92
N ASP A 126 -11.05 -16.42 -9.86
CA ASP A 126 -11.99 -15.29 -9.77
C ASP A 126 -11.23 -14.06 -9.30
N LYS A 127 -10.65 -13.34 -10.25
CA LYS A 127 -9.87 -12.13 -10.01
C LYS A 127 -10.34 -11.02 -10.94
N THR A 128 -10.66 -9.87 -10.36
CA THR A 128 -11.12 -8.69 -11.10
C THR A 128 -10.26 -7.49 -10.73
N MET A 129 -9.88 -6.67 -11.72
CA MET A 129 -9.25 -5.38 -11.48
C MET A 129 -10.15 -4.25 -11.97
N LYS A 130 -10.31 -3.22 -11.15
CA LYS A 130 -11.01 -1.97 -11.52
C LYS A 130 -10.08 -0.78 -11.29
N LYS A 131 -10.07 0.16 -12.24
CA LYS A 131 -9.25 1.37 -12.19
C LYS A 131 -10.19 2.58 -12.13
N TYR A 132 -9.86 3.57 -11.32
CA TYR A 132 -10.66 4.78 -11.10
C TYR A 132 -9.77 6.02 -11.19
N ASP A 133 -10.27 7.08 -11.83
CA ASP A 133 -9.61 8.39 -11.89
C ASP A 133 -9.81 9.15 -10.58
N ALA A 134 -9.13 8.65 -9.55
CA ALA A 134 -9.27 9.04 -8.15
C ALA A 134 -7.90 9.06 -7.48
N LEU A 135 -7.81 9.80 -6.36
CA LEU A 135 -6.67 9.73 -5.45
C LEU A 135 -6.72 8.45 -4.59
N HIS A 136 -5.70 8.24 -3.76
CA HIS A 136 -5.50 7.01 -2.97
C HIS A 136 -6.73 6.60 -2.13
N GLY A 137 -7.46 7.58 -1.57
CA GLY A 137 -8.63 7.36 -0.73
C GLY A 137 -9.90 6.98 -1.51
N LEU A 138 -9.87 5.88 -2.27
CA LEU A 138 -10.92 5.46 -3.21
C LEU A 138 -12.35 5.51 -2.66
N MET A 139 -12.56 5.14 -1.39
CA MET A 139 -13.89 5.13 -0.75
C MET A 139 -14.43 6.53 -0.42
N CYS A 140 -13.60 7.56 -0.54
CA CYS A 140 -13.90 8.94 -0.18
C CYS A 140 -13.85 9.89 -1.39
N GLU A 141 -13.62 9.35 -2.59
CA GLU A 141 -13.47 10.09 -3.87
C GLU A 141 -14.72 10.06 -4.74
N LEU A 142 -15.71 9.21 -4.43
CA LEU A 142 -16.98 9.06 -5.14
C LEU A 142 -18.07 10.00 -4.62
#